data_AF-X1PLW5-F1
#
_entry.id   AF-X1PLW5-F1
#
_cell.length_a   1.000
_cell.length_b   1.000
_cell.length_c   1.000
_cell.angle_alpha   90.00
_cell.angle_beta   90.00
_cell.angle_gamma   90.00
#
_symmetry.space_group_name_H-M   'P 1'
#
loop_
_entity.id
_entity.type
_entity.pdbx_description
1 polymer ?
#
loop_
_entity_poly.entity_id
_entity_poly.type
_entity_poly.pdbx_seq_one_letter_code
_entity_poly.pdbx_strand_id
1 'polypeptide(L)'
;GTEIHYNNIVGNGYGVKSFVYWHDTGEVLAEQVDATLNWWGDPSGPSGVGLGTGDNVSDNVDYTPWFATENPSEDAKNVELIRDTETVAWSETIQAAIDAASSGDTIIVAAGIYEEEIKIMDKSLTLLGAQADVPIVNGERAGDESVIRGKVTDWGYRSTYCVVRIQHSDVVVNGFTIEKARQWNIGIQGISEGISNILVSYNYIEDSGYDGIFRANSVADVTITHNYIASNRRGILTNGGATTITNNTFYGNGKGIDFTGGDLYSIYFSDYAEPKYPTI
;
A
#
# COMPACT_ATOMS: atom_id res chain seq x y z
N GLY A 1 2.56 -17.66 29.79
CA GLY A 1 4.01 -17.66 29.99
C GLY A 1 4.41 -16.27 30.41
N THR A 2 5.65 -15.87 30.12
CA THR A 2 6.05 -14.47 30.18
C THR A 2 5.50 -13.74 28.93
N GLU A 3 4.92 -12.56 29.11
CA GLU A 3 4.34 -11.71 28.06
C GLU A 3 5.15 -10.41 27.96
N ILE A 4 5.62 -10.09 26.76
CA ILE A 4 6.44 -8.92 26.44
C ILE A 4 5.81 -8.27 25.22
N HIS A 5 5.03 -7.21 25.39
CA HIS A 5 4.33 -6.55 24.29
C HIS A 5 4.51 -5.05 24.37
N TYR A 6 4.39 -4.39 23.21
CA TYR A 6 4.40 -2.95 23.08
C TYR A 6 5.70 -2.29 23.59
N ASN A 7 6.83 -2.93 23.32
CA ASN A 7 8.17 -2.39 23.63
C ASN A 7 8.92 -1.99 22.36
N ASN A 8 9.80 -1.00 22.50
CA ASN A 8 10.87 -0.73 21.53
C ASN A 8 12.11 -1.53 21.93
N ILE A 9 12.38 -2.61 21.22
CA ILE A 9 13.54 -3.49 21.41
C ILE A 9 14.57 -3.09 20.36
N VAL A 10 15.55 -2.26 20.75
CA VAL A 10 16.48 -1.63 19.82
C VAL A 10 17.90 -1.61 20.36
N GLY A 11 18.86 -2.01 19.53
CA GLY A 11 20.29 -1.86 19.80
C GLY A 11 20.90 -2.97 20.67
N ASN A 12 20.27 -4.15 20.69
CA ASN A 12 20.72 -5.29 21.48
C ASN A 12 21.32 -6.41 20.62
N GLY A 13 22.20 -7.21 21.23
CA GLY A 13 22.68 -8.44 20.61
C GLY A 13 21.59 -9.53 20.54
N TYR A 14 20.74 -9.60 21.56
CA TYR A 14 19.46 -10.32 21.56
C TYR A 14 18.43 -9.40 22.19
N GLY A 15 17.32 -9.17 21.50
CA GLY A 15 16.20 -8.42 22.03
C GLY A 15 15.44 -9.23 23.08
N VAL A 16 15.07 -10.46 22.73
CA VAL A 16 14.49 -11.44 23.65
C VAL A 16 15.17 -12.79 23.43
N LYS A 17 15.60 -13.42 24.52
CA LYS A 17 16.23 -14.73 24.49
C LYS A 17 15.61 -15.63 25.55
N SER A 18 15.02 -16.73 25.10
CA SER A 18 14.58 -17.82 25.97
C SER A 18 15.56 -19.00 25.85
N PHE A 19 16.03 -19.49 27.00
CA PHE A 19 16.94 -20.63 27.06
C PHE A 19 16.17 -21.93 27.29
N VAL A 20 16.66 -22.99 26.66
CA VAL A 20 16.29 -24.36 27.01
C VAL A 20 17.21 -24.84 28.14
N TYR A 21 16.64 -25.20 29.28
CA TYR A 21 17.38 -25.87 30.35
C TYR A 21 17.26 -27.38 30.21
N TRP A 22 18.40 -28.06 30.21
CA TRP A 22 18.48 -29.51 30.33
C TRP A 22 18.53 -29.88 31.80
N HIS A 23 17.46 -30.47 32.32
CA HIS A 23 17.51 -31.08 33.65
C HIS A 23 18.10 -32.48 33.57
N ASP A 24 18.82 -32.89 34.64
CA ASP A 24 19.34 -34.27 34.80
C ASP A 24 18.24 -35.35 34.77
N THR A 25 16.95 -34.94 34.85
CA THR A 25 15.77 -35.80 34.69
C THR A 25 15.44 -36.13 33.23
N GLY A 26 16.12 -35.50 32.26
CA GLY A 26 15.82 -35.62 30.83
C GLY A 26 14.64 -34.76 30.36
N GLU A 27 14.03 -33.95 31.25
CA GLU A 27 12.99 -32.99 30.88
C GLU A 27 13.61 -31.73 30.29
N VAL A 28 13.06 -31.32 29.14
CA VAL A 28 13.39 -30.07 28.45
C VAL A 28 12.45 -28.99 28.97
N LEU A 29 12.97 -28.08 29.79
CA LEU A 29 12.22 -26.91 30.22
C LEU A 29 12.63 -25.73 29.35
N ALA A 30 11.77 -25.37 28.41
CA ALA A 30 11.83 -24.10 27.69
C ALA A 30 10.68 -23.22 28.22
N GLU A 31 11.00 -22.01 28.65
CA GLU A 31 9.97 -21.03 28.93
C GLU A 31 9.46 -20.49 27.60
N GLN A 32 8.21 -20.78 27.25
CA GLN A 32 7.57 -20.12 26.13
C GLN A 32 7.34 -18.65 26.51
N VAL A 33 7.98 -17.77 25.75
CA VAL A 33 7.86 -16.32 25.91
C VAL A 33 7.05 -15.80 24.74
N ASP A 34 5.94 -15.13 25.04
CA ASP A 34 5.19 -14.38 24.05
C ASP A 34 5.77 -12.97 23.98
N ALA A 35 6.55 -12.71 22.94
CA ALA A 35 7.15 -11.41 22.62
C ALA A 35 6.57 -10.82 21.32
N THR A 36 5.31 -11.11 21.02
CA THR A 36 4.58 -10.48 19.93
C THR A 36 4.35 -8.99 20.21
N LEU A 37 3.96 -8.24 19.19
CA LEU A 37 3.56 -6.83 19.29
C LEU A 37 4.66 -5.90 19.82
N ASN A 38 5.92 -6.22 19.56
CA ASN A 38 7.07 -5.33 19.81
C ASN A 38 7.63 -4.76 18.50
N TRP A 39 8.26 -3.59 18.61
CA TRP A 39 9.16 -3.06 17.60
C TRP A 39 10.57 -3.62 17.84
N TRP A 40 11.23 -4.12 16.79
CA TRP A 40 12.53 -4.80 16.90
C TRP A 40 13.70 -3.96 16.38
N GLY A 41 13.53 -2.65 16.20
CA GLY A 41 14.56 -1.79 15.64
C GLY A 41 14.58 -1.73 14.11
N ASP A 42 13.74 -2.51 13.43
CA ASP A 42 13.63 -2.54 11.97
C ASP A 42 12.22 -2.96 11.52
N PRO A 43 11.64 -2.39 10.43
CA PRO A 43 10.32 -2.76 9.92
C PRO A 43 10.18 -4.23 9.56
N SER A 44 11.26 -4.86 9.10
CA SER A 44 11.28 -6.29 8.75
C SER A 44 11.17 -7.23 9.95
N GLY A 45 11.23 -6.71 11.18
CA GLY A 45 11.09 -7.48 12.41
C GLY A 45 12.42 -8.05 12.93
N PRO A 46 12.38 -9.00 13.89
CA PRO A 46 13.58 -9.51 14.53
C PRO A 46 14.44 -10.35 13.58
N SER A 47 15.75 -10.35 13.85
CA SER A 47 16.71 -11.26 13.23
C SER A 47 16.98 -12.51 14.11
N GLY A 48 18.02 -13.28 13.81
CA GLY A 48 18.37 -14.50 14.53
C GLY A 48 17.61 -15.70 13.96
N VAL A 49 16.54 -16.12 14.64
CA VAL A 49 15.60 -17.11 14.08
C VAL A 49 14.50 -16.46 13.26
N GLY A 50 14.28 -15.15 13.48
CA GLY A 50 13.44 -14.31 12.63
C GLY A 50 14.12 -13.96 11.31
N LEU A 51 13.30 -13.62 10.32
CA LEU A 51 13.75 -13.33 8.95
C LEU A 51 14.07 -11.84 8.71
N GLY A 52 13.89 -10.99 9.72
CA GLY A 52 14.13 -9.56 9.64
C GLY A 52 15.57 -9.16 9.94
N THR A 53 15.81 -7.85 10.02
CA THR A 53 17.12 -7.23 10.28
C THR A 53 17.20 -6.50 11.61
N GLY A 54 16.14 -6.51 12.41
CA GLY A 54 16.10 -5.94 13.76
C GLY A 54 16.92 -6.75 14.78
N ASP A 55 16.73 -6.47 16.07
CA ASP A 55 17.40 -7.17 17.17
C ASP A 55 17.07 -8.68 17.15
N ASN A 56 18.04 -9.53 17.53
CA ASN A 56 17.88 -10.98 17.43
C ASN A 56 16.81 -11.53 18.40
N VAL A 57 16.07 -12.55 17.95
CA VAL A 57 15.20 -13.40 18.76
C VAL A 57 15.66 -14.86 18.72
N SER A 58 15.33 -15.66 19.74
CA SER A 58 15.68 -17.10 19.86
C SER A 58 14.49 -18.03 19.60
N ASP A 59 14.74 -19.32 19.33
CA ASP A 59 13.74 -20.33 18.90
C ASP A 59 12.47 -20.48 19.77
N ASN A 60 12.53 -20.22 21.09
CA ASN A 60 11.39 -20.40 22.01
C ASN A 60 10.68 -19.09 22.39
N VAL A 61 10.67 -18.14 21.47
CA VAL A 61 10.03 -16.84 21.66
C VAL A 61 9.09 -16.60 20.49
N ASP A 62 7.81 -16.46 20.77
CA ASP A 62 6.82 -16.08 19.78
C ASP A 62 6.98 -14.57 19.53
N TYR A 63 7.25 -14.15 18.29
CA TYR A 63 7.52 -12.74 17.95
C TYR A 63 6.60 -12.19 16.85
N THR A 64 5.75 -13.04 16.28
CA THR A 64 4.82 -12.70 15.20
C THR A 64 3.38 -12.70 15.73
N PRO A 65 2.59 -11.63 15.51
CA PRO A 65 2.95 -10.44 14.74
C PRO A 65 3.90 -9.49 15.51
N TRP A 66 4.76 -8.77 14.79
CA TRP A 66 5.54 -7.64 15.34
C TRP A 66 4.96 -6.29 14.91
N PHE A 67 5.48 -5.18 15.42
CA PHE A 67 5.20 -3.85 14.86
C PHE A 67 6.28 -3.44 13.87
N ALA A 68 5.91 -2.96 12.69
CA ALA A 68 6.81 -2.40 11.68
C ALA A 68 7.09 -0.89 11.88
N THR A 69 6.54 -0.29 12.94
CA THR A 69 6.82 1.09 13.36
C THR A 69 7.27 1.14 14.82
N GLU A 70 8.07 2.15 15.16
CA GLU A 70 8.43 2.48 16.54
C GLU A 70 7.20 2.85 17.38
N ASN A 71 7.35 2.75 18.71
CA ASN A 71 6.33 3.09 19.71
C ASN A 71 5.03 2.29 19.53
N PRO A 72 5.13 0.94 19.53
CA PRO A 72 3.97 0.08 19.38
C PRO A 72 2.91 0.37 20.45
N SER A 73 1.65 0.38 20.02
CA SER A 73 0.48 0.53 20.89
C SER A 73 -0.74 -0.06 20.19
N GLU A 74 -1.83 -0.30 20.93
CA GLU A 74 -3.06 -0.80 20.31
C GLU A 74 -3.61 0.15 19.25
N ASP A 75 -3.52 1.46 19.50
CA ASP A 75 -3.99 2.51 18.59
C ASP A 75 -3.11 2.65 17.33
N ALA A 76 -1.92 2.04 17.32
CA ALA A 76 -1.01 2.06 16.18
C ALA A 76 -1.26 0.90 15.19
N LYS A 77 -2.27 0.06 15.39
CA LYS A 77 -2.61 -1.06 14.49
C LYS A 77 -3.45 -0.61 13.28
N ASN A 78 -2.96 0.39 12.56
CA ASN A 78 -3.67 0.99 11.43
C ASN A 78 -3.51 0.21 10.12
N VAL A 79 -2.44 -0.54 9.99
CA VAL A 79 -2.07 -1.28 8.78
C VAL A 79 -1.65 -2.68 9.16
N GLU A 80 -2.30 -3.67 8.56
CA GLU A 80 -2.05 -5.09 8.74
C GLU A 80 -1.27 -5.65 7.56
N LEU A 81 -0.13 -6.29 7.83
CA LEU A 81 0.61 -7.07 6.84
C LEU A 81 0.27 -8.55 7.00
N ILE A 82 -0.20 -9.18 5.93
CA ILE A 82 -0.62 -10.58 5.89
C ILE A 82 0.28 -11.37 4.93
N ARG A 83 0.73 -12.53 5.39
CA ARG A 83 1.48 -13.53 4.62
C ARG A 83 0.85 -14.89 4.82
N ASP A 84 0.56 -15.61 3.73
CA ASP A 84 0.01 -16.97 3.79
C ASP A 84 -1.20 -17.16 4.72
N THR A 85 -2.03 -16.12 4.89
CA THR A 85 -3.21 -16.00 5.79
C THR A 85 -2.96 -15.59 7.24
N GLU A 86 -1.71 -15.37 7.65
CA GLU A 86 -1.38 -14.93 9.00
C GLU A 86 -0.97 -13.46 9.03
N THR A 87 -1.38 -12.75 10.08
CA THR A 87 -0.88 -11.42 10.38
C THR A 87 0.58 -11.52 10.78
N VAL A 88 1.48 -10.97 9.97
CA VAL A 88 2.91 -10.98 10.27
C VAL A 88 3.36 -9.69 10.96
N ALA A 89 2.78 -8.55 10.61
CA ALA A 89 3.12 -7.28 11.24
C ALA A 89 1.93 -6.32 11.31
N TRP A 90 1.96 -5.46 12.31
CA TRP A 90 1.13 -4.26 12.43
C TRP A 90 1.97 -3.01 12.19
N SER A 91 1.36 -1.94 11.70
CA SER A 91 2.04 -0.67 11.48
C SER A 91 1.09 0.50 11.63
N GLU A 92 1.61 1.63 12.09
CA GLU A 92 0.87 2.89 12.10
C GLU A 92 0.75 3.48 10.68
N THR A 93 1.72 3.19 9.81
CA THR A 93 1.89 3.79 8.48
C THR A 93 1.87 2.77 7.35
N ILE A 94 1.48 3.18 6.15
CA ILE A 94 1.42 2.31 4.98
C ILE A 94 2.84 1.98 4.50
N GLN A 95 3.73 2.96 4.44
CA GLN A 95 5.08 2.73 3.92
C GLN A 95 5.86 1.73 4.79
N ALA A 96 5.73 1.78 6.11
CA ALA A 96 6.43 0.82 6.98
C ALA A 96 5.92 -0.62 6.82
N ALA A 97 4.62 -0.81 6.55
CA ALA A 97 4.09 -2.14 6.20
C ALA A 97 4.64 -2.63 4.85
N ILE A 98 4.81 -1.74 3.87
CA ILE A 98 5.48 -2.06 2.60
C ILE A 98 6.95 -2.41 2.86
N ASP A 99 7.65 -1.68 3.72
CA ASP A 99 9.05 -1.94 4.05
C ASP A 99 9.22 -3.32 4.71
N ALA A 100 8.28 -3.72 5.58
CA ALA A 100 8.21 -5.03 6.22
C ALA A 100 7.80 -6.19 5.28
N ALA A 101 7.10 -5.89 4.19
CA ALA A 101 6.54 -6.88 3.29
C ALA A 101 7.59 -7.67 2.50
N SER A 102 7.29 -8.94 2.27
CA SER A 102 7.91 -9.80 1.27
C SER A 102 7.09 -9.81 -0.02
N SER A 103 7.69 -10.26 -1.13
CA SER A 103 6.98 -10.38 -2.41
C SER A 103 5.80 -11.36 -2.28
N GLY A 104 4.62 -10.93 -2.70
CA GLY A 104 3.36 -11.68 -2.63
C GLY A 104 2.51 -11.39 -1.39
N ASP A 105 3.01 -10.62 -0.42
CA ASP A 105 2.24 -10.27 0.78
C ASP A 105 1.03 -9.37 0.44
N THR A 106 0.03 -9.39 1.32
CA THR A 106 -1.13 -8.50 1.27
C THR A 106 -1.07 -7.51 2.42
N ILE A 107 -1.33 -6.23 2.14
CA ILE A 107 -1.38 -5.14 3.10
C ILE A 107 -2.83 -4.64 3.15
N ILE A 108 -3.45 -4.74 4.32
CA ILE A 108 -4.78 -4.19 4.59
C ILE A 108 -4.62 -2.91 5.39
N VAL A 109 -5.20 -1.83 4.90
CA VAL A 109 -5.13 -0.50 5.49
C VAL A 109 -6.49 -0.18 6.09
N ALA A 110 -6.54 0.08 7.39
CA ALA A 110 -7.74 0.53 8.06
C ALA A 110 -8.17 1.92 7.56
N ALA A 111 -9.38 2.34 7.90
CA ALA A 111 -9.81 3.69 7.56
C ALA A 111 -9.02 4.73 8.36
N GLY A 112 -8.68 5.83 7.70
CA GLY A 112 -7.79 6.83 8.27
C GLY A 112 -7.22 7.75 7.19
N ILE A 113 -6.52 8.79 7.63
CA ILE A 113 -5.81 9.71 6.73
C ILE A 113 -4.32 9.44 6.90
N TYR A 114 -3.68 9.05 5.79
CA TYR A 114 -2.27 8.71 5.73
C TYR A 114 -1.53 9.76 4.91
N GLU A 115 -0.84 10.68 5.58
CA GLU A 115 -0.06 11.74 4.94
C GLU A 115 1.35 11.26 4.57
N GLU A 116 1.43 10.44 3.54
CA GLU A 116 2.62 9.66 3.18
C GLU A 116 3.01 9.80 1.70
N GLU A 117 4.20 9.28 1.37
CA GLU A 117 4.60 8.97 0.00
C GLU A 117 4.71 7.45 -0.10
N ILE A 118 3.87 6.82 -0.94
CA ILE A 118 3.85 5.37 -1.06
C ILE A 118 4.77 4.91 -2.18
N LYS A 119 5.73 4.03 -1.85
CA LYS A 119 6.77 3.54 -2.76
C LYS A 119 6.79 2.02 -2.77
N ILE A 120 6.38 1.45 -3.90
CA ILE A 120 6.43 0.00 -4.17
C ILE A 120 7.51 -0.22 -5.22
N MET A 121 8.73 -0.49 -4.76
CA MET A 121 9.93 -0.35 -5.58
C MET A 121 10.48 -1.70 -6.07
N ASP A 122 10.38 -2.73 -5.25
CA ASP A 122 11.20 -3.94 -5.34
C ASP A 122 10.46 -5.23 -4.98
N LYS A 123 9.14 -5.16 -4.80
CA LYS A 123 8.32 -6.30 -4.39
C LYS A 123 6.94 -6.28 -5.04
N SER A 124 6.45 -7.47 -5.36
CA SER A 124 5.04 -7.68 -5.69
C SER A 124 4.22 -7.64 -4.41
N LEU A 125 3.05 -7.00 -4.43
CA LEU A 125 2.16 -6.95 -3.26
C LEU A 125 0.73 -6.58 -3.65
N THR A 126 -0.19 -6.88 -2.74
CA THR A 126 -1.57 -6.40 -2.81
C THR A 126 -1.79 -5.35 -1.73
N LEU A 127 -2.16 -4.13 -2.11
CA LEU A 127 -2.48 -3.04 -1.18
C LEU A 127 -3.99 -2.79 -1.23
N LEU A 128 -4.67 -3.00 -0.09
CA LEU A 128 -6.12 -2.92 0.07
C LEU A 128 -6.49 -1.84 1.09
N GLY A 129 -7.31 -0.88 0.69
CA GLY A 129 -7.89 0.12 1.58
C GLY A 129 -9.22 -0.34 2.17
N ALA A 130 -9.78 0.46 3.07
CA ALA A 130 -11.05 0.18 3.76
C ALA A 130 -12.24 -0.01 2.80
N GLN A 131 -12.15 0.48 1.56
CA GLN A 131 -13.17 0.35 0.52
C GLN A 131 -12.78 -0.67 -0.57
N ALA A 132 -11.93 -1.65 -0.25
CA ALA A 132 -11.52 -2.68 -1.20
C ALA A 132 -12.72 -3.41 -1.81
N ASP A 133 -12.74 -3.49 -3.14
CA ASP A 133 -13.82 -4.06 -3.94
C ASP A 133 -15.21 -3.42 -3.75
N VAL A 134 -15.27 -2.24 -3.11
CA VAL A 134 -16.52 -1.48 -2.95
C VAL A 134 -16.69 -0.49 -4.11
N PRO A 135 -17.76 -0.62 -4.92
CA PRO A 135 -17.99 0.26 -6.08
C PRO A 135 -18.32 1.69 -5.65
N ILE A 136 -17.84 2.65 -6.45
CA ILE A 136 -18.14 4.08 -6.29
C ILE A 136 -19.40 4.39 -7.09
N VAL A 137 -20.46 4.87 -6.43
CA VAL A 137 -21.74 5.17 -7.07
C VAL A 137 -22.00 6.66 -6.96
N ASN A 138 -22.15 7.33 -8.10
CA ASN A 138 -22.39 8.77 -8.19
C ASN A 138 -21.32 9.64 -7.49
N GLY A 139 -20.07 9.18 -7.44
CA GLY A 139 -18.99 9.89 -6.76
C GLY A 139 -19.05 9.79 -5.24
N GLU A 140 -19.75 8.79 -4.70
CA GLU A 140 -19.83 8.54 -3.27
C GLU A 140 -19.61 7.06 -2.96
N ARG A 141 -19.10 6.78 -1.76
CA ARG A 141 -19.03 5.46 -1.13
C ARG A 141 -19.51 5.56 0.31
N ALA A 142 -20.11 4.48 0.80
CA ALA A 142 -20.60 4.39 2.16
C ALA A 142 -19.53 3.79 3.09
N GLY A 143 -19.45 4.29 4.32
CA GLY A 143 -18.50 3.79 5.33
C GLY A 143 -17.21 4.61 5.39
N ASP A 144 -16.29 4.15 6.23
CA ASP A 144 -15.02 4.83 6.45
C ASP A 144 -14.03 4.53 5.30
N GLU A 145 -13.04 5.39 5.09
CA GLU A 145 -12.17 5.37 3.90
C GLU A 145 -10.69 5.44 4.30
N SER A 146 -9.85 4.72 3.56
CA SER A 146 -8.39 4.84 3.66
C SER A 146 -7.94 5.92 2.70
N VAL A 147 -7.65 7.10 3.23
CA VAL A 147 -7.28 8.28 2.47
C VAL A 147 -5.76 8.40 2.43
N ILE A 148 -5.15 8.10 1.27
CA ILE A 148 -3.73 8.36 1.03
C ILE A 148 -3.61 9.79 0.52
N ARG A 149 -2.97 10.64 1.32
CA ARG A 149 -2.82 12.06 1.04
C ARG A 149 -1.36 12.38 0.79
N GLY A 150 -1.07 13.05 -0.33
CA GLY A 150 0.29 13.43 -0.67
C GLY A 150 0.96 14.25 0.43
N LYS A 151 2.10 13.75 0.95
CA LYS A 151 2.87 14.42 2.02
C LYS A 151 3.29 15.84 1.63
N VAL A 152 3.04 16.81 2.52
CA VAL A 152 3.49 18.20 2.36
C VAL A 152 4.90 18.32 2.94
N THR A 153 5.86 18.84 2.16
CA THR A 153 7.21 19.17 2.67
C THR A 153 7.28 20.64 3.11
N ASP A 154 8.12 20.92 4.12
CA ASP A 154 8.18 22.18 4.90
C ASP A 154 8.36 23.48 4.10
N TRP A 155 8.72 23.39 2.81
CA TRP A 155 8.98 24.56 1.96
C TRP A 155 7.81 24.95 1.05
N GLY A 156 6.61 24.40 1.29
CA GLY A 156 5.37 24.84 0.63
C GLY A 156 5.29 24.59 -0.88
N TYR A 157 6.32 24.01 -1.50
CA TYR A 157 6.46 23.89 -2.96
C TYR A 157 7.17 22.63 -3.45
N ARG A 158 7.09 21.49 -2.75
CA ARG A 158 7.30 20.17 -3.37
C ARG A 158 6.43 19.13 -2.64
N SER A 159 5.20 18.99 -3.10
CA SER A 159 4.46 17.74 -2.91
C SER A 159 5.25 16.64 -3.65
N THR A 160 5.14 15.39 -3.21
CA THR A 160 5.75 14.23 -3.89
C THR A 160 5.43 14.28 -5.40
N TYR A 161 6.28 13.71 -6.26
CA TYR A 161 5.97 13.71 -7.70
C TYR A 161 4.71 12.91 -8.02
N CYS A 162 4.45 11.89 -7.20
CA CYS A 162 3.24 11.09 -7.18
C CYS A 162 2.86 10.74 -5.73
N VAL A 163 1.59 10.46 -5.45
CA VAL A 163 1.15 9.96 -4.13
C VAL A 163 1.50 8.48 -3.96
N VAL A 164 1.22 7.68 -5.00
CA VAL A 164 1.59 6.27 -5.08
C VAL A 164 2.52 6.01 -6.26
N ARG A 165 3.71 5.49 -5.96
CA ARG A 165 4.72 5.09 -6.96
C ARG A 165 4.82 3.58 -7.04
N ILE A 166 4.65 3.05 -8.25
CA ILE A 166 4.79 1.63 -8.57
C ILE A 166 5.98 1.47 -9.53
N GLN A 167 7.00 0.71 -9.11
CA GLN A 167 8.19 0.38 -9.92
C GLN A 167 8.46 -1.12 -9.98
N HIS A 168 7.52 -1.96 -9.57
CA HIS A 168 7.62 -3.42 -9.62
C HIS A 168 6.38 -4.04 -10.27
N SER A 169 6.52 -5.27 -10.78
CA SER A 169 5.43 -6.06 -11.34
C SER A 169 4.53 -6.68 -10.26
N ASP A 170 3.35 -7.13 -10.68
CA ASP A 170 2.40 -7.90 -9.85
C ASP A 170 1.95 -7.10 -8.61
N VAL A 171 1.47 -5.88 -8.87
CA VAL A 171 1.03 -4.94 -7.84
C VAL A 171 -0.46 -4.64 -8.00
N VAL A 172 -1.19 -4.75 -6.90
CA VAL A 172 -2.60 -4.35 -6.81
C VAL A 172 -2.71 -3.14 -5.88
N VAL A 173 -3.43 -2.11 -6.33
CA VAL A 173 -3.85 -0.96 -5.49
C VAL A 173 -5.37 -0.87 -5.56
N ASN A 174 -6.04 -1.16 -4.45
CA ASN A 174 -7.49 -1.32 -4.42
C ASN A 174 -8.14 -0.63 -3.21
N GLY A 175 -9.22 0.11 -3.43
CA GLY A 175 -10.10 0.52 -2.34
C GLY A 175 -9.65 1.75 -1.55
N PHE A 176 -8.87 2.64 -2.15
CA PHE A 176 -8.42 3.88 -1.52
C PHE A 176 -9.16 5.11 -2.03
N THR A 177 -9.17 6.16 -1.23
CA THR A 177 -9.18 7.53 -1.75
C THR A 177 -7.74 8.05 -1.82
N ILE A 178 -7.35 8.58 -2.97
CA ILE A 178 -6.03 9.13 -3.23
C ILE A 178 -6.21 10.60 -3.58
N GLU A 179 -5.76 11.47 -2.69
CA GLU A 179 -6.03 12.91 -2.77
C GLU A 179 -4.83 13.80 -2.45
N LYS A 180 -5.02 15.09 -2.74
CA LYS A 180 -4.14 16.23 -2.44
C LYS A 180 -2.72 16.10 -2.96
N ALA A 181 -2.58 16.69 -4.12
CA ALA A 181 -1.34 16.79 -4.83
C ALA A 181 -1.27 18.23 -5.34
N ARG A 182 -0.84 19.15 -4.47
CA ARG A 182 -0.65 20.56 -4.85
C ARG A 182 0.19 20.64 -6.12
N GLN A 183 -0.28 21.46 -7.07
CA GLN A 183 0.32 21.82 -8.38
C GLN A 183 1.34 20.80 -8.94
N TRP A 184 0.95 20.10 -10.00
CA TRP A 184 1.80 19.21 -10.82
C TRP A 184 2.09 17.80 -10.29
N ASN A 185 1.39 17.33 -9.25
CA ASN A 185 1.58 15.97 -8.72
C ASN A 185 0.66 14.96 -9.47
N ILE A 186 0.87 13.66 -9.24
CA ILE A 186 0.20 12.54 -9.90
C ILE A 186 -0.41 11.65 -8.82
N GLY A 187 -1.66 11.23 -8.95
CA GLY A 187 -2.26 10.30 -7.97
C GLY A 187 -1.48 8.98 -7.90
N ILE A 188 -1.50 8.23 -9.00
CA ILE A 188 -0.76 6.98 -9.15
C ILE A 188 0.18 7.05 -10.36
N GLN A 189 1.43 6.69 -10.13
CA GLN A 189 2.45 6.63 -11.17
C GLN A 189 3.07 5.24 -11.26
N GLY A 190 2.96 4.60 -12.44
CA GLY A 190 3.81 3.47 -12.82
C GLY A 190 5.05 3.96 -13.56
N ILE A 191 6.23 3.85 -12.96
CA ILE A 191 7.52 4.22 -13.59
C ILE A 191 8.57 3.13 -13.42
N SER A 192 8.67 2.22 -14.38
CA SER A 192 9.90 1.47 -14.60
C SER A 192 9.87 0.81 -15.97
N GLU A 193 11.03 0.51 -16.53
CA GLU A 193 11.11 -0.30 -17.75
C GLU A 193 10.91 -1.79 -17.44
N GLY A 194 10.00 -2.44 -18.16
CA GLY A 194 9.84 -3.89 -18.09
C GLY A 194 8.99 -4.40 -16.92
N ILE A 195 8.19 -3.55 -16.28
CA ILE A 195 7.22 -3.99 -15.26
C ILE A 195 5.85 -4.27 -15.88
N SER A 196 5.10 -5.21 -15.30
CA SER A 196 3.84 -5.72 -15.83
C SER A 196 2.84 -6.14 -14.74
N ASN A 197 1.61 -6.43 -15.16
CA ASN A 197 0.56 -6.98 -14.29
C ASN A 197 0.24 -6.05 -13.11
N ILE A 198 -0.15 -4.82 -13.44
CA ILE A 198 -0.55 -3.81 -12.46
C ILE A 198 -2.06 -3.67 -12.49
N LEU A 199 -2.70 -3.82 -11.33
CA LEU A 199 -4.13 -3.62 -11.16
C LEU A 199 -4.39 -2.39 -10.29
N VAL A 200 -5.04 -1.39 -10.88
CA VAL A 200 -5.57 -0.23 -10.16
C VAL A 200 -7.08 -0.33 -10.20
N SER A 201 -7.70 -0.64 -9.06
CA SER A 201 -9.14 -0.89 -9.01
C SER A 201 -9.86 -0.27 -7.82
N TYR A 202 -11.12 0.13 -8.00
CA TYR A 202 -11.93 0.66 -6.89
C TYR A 202 -11.24 1.80 -6.12
N ASN A 203 -10.48 2.66 -6.80
CA ASN A 203 -9.89 3.84 -6.16
C ASN A 203 -10.69 5.09 -6.54
N TYR A 204 -10.85 6.00 -5.58
CA TYR A 204 -11.26 7.36 -5.83
C TYR A 204 -9.99 8.21 -5.95
N ILE A 205 -9.73 8.78 -7.13
CA ILE A 205 -8.49 9.52 -7.40
C ILE A 205 -8.85 10.95 -7.79
N GLU A 206 -8.53 11.89 -6.90
CA GLU A 206 -8.91 13.29 -7.09
C GLU A 206 -7.89 14.31 -6.64
N ASP A 207 -8.11 15.54 -7.11
CA ASP A 207 -7.31 16.72 -6.80
C ASP A 207 -5.79 16.43 -6.91
N SER A 208 -5.42 15.66 -7.94
CA SER A 208 -4.04 15.25 -8.17
C SER A 208 -3.17 16.42 -8.66
N GLY A 209 -3.76 17.55 -9.05
CA GLY A 209 -3.04 18.72 -9.60
C GLY A 209 -2.50 18.54 -11.03
N TYR A 210 -2.24 17.31 -11.49
CA TYR A 210 -1.92 16.98 -12.88
C TYR A 210 -2.68 15.75 -13.38
N ASP A 211 -2.10 14.56 -13.26
CA ASP A 211 -2.67 13.32 -13.77
C ASP A 211 -3.23 12.51 -12.60
N GLY A 212 -4.46 12.01 -12.70
CA GLY A 212 -4.97 11.04 -11.72
C GLY A 212 -4.12 9.78 -11.74
N ILE A 213 -3.96 9.20 -12.94
CA ILE A 213 -3.05 8.08 -13.19
C ILE A 213 -2.13 8.40 -14.36
N PHE A 214 -0.84 8.23 -14.16
CA PHE A 214 0.16 8.28 -15.23
C PHE A 214 0.82 6.92 -15.45
N ARG A 215 0.64 6.37 -16.64
CA ARG A 215 1.27 5.12 -17.07
C ARG A 215 2.38 5.40 -18.09
N ALA A 216 3.63 5.24 -17.66
CA ALA A 216 4.82 5.44 -18.50
C ALA A 216 4.95 4.36 -19.59
N ASN A 217 5.62 4.70 -20.70
CA ASN A 217 5.68 3.91 -21.95
C ASN A 217 6.10 2.44 -21.77
N SER A 218 6.86 2.17 -20.73
CA SER A 218 7.60 0.93 -20.53
C SER A 218 6.92 -0.07 -19.58
N VAL A 219 5.66 0.18 -19.20
CA VAL A 219 4.84 -0.65 -18.31
C VAL A 219 3.83 -1.50 -19.11
N ALA A 220 3.93 -2.83 -19.12
CA ALA A 220 2.96 -3.69 -19.82
C ALA A 220 1.78 -4.10 -18.91
N ASP A 221 0.72 -4.64 -19.51
CA ASP A 221 -0.39 -5.32 -18.81
C ASP A 221 -0.95 -4.56 -17.60
N VAL A 222 -1.37 -3.32 -17.84
CA VAL A 222 -2.00 -2.48 -16.82
C VAL A 222 -3.51 -2.58 -16.94
N THR A 223 -4.19 -2.95 -15.85
CA THR A 223 -5.64 -2.94 -15.75
C THR A 223 -6.08 -1.81 -14.83
N ILE A 224 -6.89 -0.90 -15.36
CA ILE A 224 -7.49 0.21 -14.62
C ILE A 224 -8.99 -0.01 -14.65
N THR A 225 -9.61 -0.34 -13.52
CA THR A 225 -11.04 -0.73 -13.51
C THR A 225 -11.81 -0.30 -12.27
N HIS A 226 -13.08 0.06 -12.40
CA HIS A 226 -13.94 0.46 -11.26
C HIS A 226 -13.44 1.67 -10.46
N ASN A 227 -12.55 2.50 -11.02
CA ASN A 227 -12.08 3.71 -10.35
C ASN A 227 -13.00 4.90 -10.64
N TYR A 228 -13.05 5.84 -9.71
CA TYR A 228 -13.65 7.16 -9.90
C TYR A 228 -12.53 8.19 -9.94
N ILE A 229 -12.24 8.72 -11.13
CA ILE A 229 -11.11 9.61 -11.36
C ILE A 229 -11.66 10.99 -11.66
N ALA A 230 -11.47 11.94 -10.74
CA ALA A 230 -12.18 13.22 -10.78
C ALA A 230 -11.33 14.44 -10.47
N SER A 231 -11.74 15.60 -11.00
CA SER A 231 -11.14 16.91 -10.67
C SER A 231 -9.62 17.01 -10.92
N ASN A 232 -9.08 16.20 -11.85
CA ASN A 232 -7.68 16.26 -12.26
C ASN A 232 -7.50 17.07 -13.54
N ARG A 233 -6.28 17.52 -13.86
CA ARG A 233 -6.02 18.11 -15.19
C ARG A 233 -6.24 17.05 -16.28
N ARG A 234 -5.80 15.82 -16.03
CA ARG A 234 -6.09 14.63 -16.84
C ARG A 234 -6.45 13.48 -15.93
N GLY A 235 -7.49 12.71 -16.27
CA GLY A 235 -7.83 11.53 -15.50
C GLY A 235 -6.75 10.47 -15.64
N ILE A 236 -6.53 9.99 -16.87
CA ILE A 236 -5.44 9.08 -17.21
C ILE A 236 -4.56 9.68 -18.30
N LEU A 237 -3.25 9.62 -18.12
CA LEU A 237 -2.28 9.74 -19.21
C LEU A 237 -1.66 8.36 -19.46
N THR A 238 -1.76 7.87 -20.70
CA THR A 238 -1.09 6.63 -21.12
C THR A 238 -0.42 6.80 -22.49
N ASN A 239 0.77 6.23 -22.64
CA ASN A 239 1.62 6.37 -23.81
C ASN A 239 2.03 4.97 -24.34
N GLY A 240 1.26 4.39 -25.25
CA GLY A 240 1.53 3.05 -25.81
C GLY A 240 1.35 1.89 -24.81
N GLY A 241 1.68 0.66 -25.23
CA GLY A 241 1.58 -0.58 -24.42
C GLY A 241 0.16 -1.06 -24.10
N ALA A 242 0.00 -2.35 -23.81
CA ALA A 242 -1.31 -2.93 -23.52
C ALA A 242 -1.86 -2.39 -22.18
N THR A 243 -2.97 -1.66 -22.24
CA THR A 243 -3.70 -1.15 -21.08
C THR A 243 -5.19 -1.46 -21.23
N THR A 244 -5.78 -2.12 -20.24
CA THR A 244 -7.22 -2.37 -20.17
C THR A 244 -7.86 -1.32 -19.27
N ILE A 245 -8.75 -0.48 -19.82
CA ILE A 245 -9.46 0.57 -19.07
C ILE A 245 -10.95 0.27 -19.18
N THR A 246 -11.58 -0.20 -18.10
CA THR A 246 -12.99 -0.63 -18.10
C THR A 246 -13.71 -0.16 -16.85
N ASN A 247 -15.02 0.12 -16.94
CA ASN A 247 -15.85 0.42 -15.77
C ASN A 247 -15.36 1.57 -14.86
N ASN A 248 -14.58 2.52 -15.40
CA ASN A 248 -14.16 3.70 -14.64
C ASN A 248 -15.10 4.87 -14.90
N THR A 249 -15.26 5.74 -13.91
CA THR A 249 -15.96 7.03 -14.07
C THR A 249 -14.94 8.16 -14.12
N PHE A 250 -15.01 9.01 -15.14
CA PHE A 250 -14.19 10.22 -15.28
C PHE A 250 -15.07 11.45 -15.14
N TYR A 251 -14.87 12.25 -14.09
CA TYR A 251 -15.75 13.37 -13.78
C TYR A 251 -14.98 14.67 -13.50
N GLY A 252 -15.36 15.78 -14.14
CA GLY A 252 -14.76 17.10 -13.86
C GLY A 252 -13.26 17.24 -14.18
N ASN A 253 -12.65 16.28 -14.90
CA ASN A 253 -11.26 16.39 -15.33
C ASN A 253 -11.10 17.34 -16.54
N GLY A 254 -9.95 17.97 -16.69
CA GLY A 254 -9.63 18.76 -17.89
C GLY A 254 -9.58 17.91 -19.17
N LYS A 255 -9.09 16.68 -19.07
CA LYS A 255 -9.28 15.59 -20.04
C LYS A 255 -9.61 14.30 -19.28
N GLY A 256 -10.54 13.48 -19.77
CA GLY A 256 -10.81 12.17 -19.15
C GLY A 256 -9.62 11.22 -19.32
N ILE A 257 -9.27 10.92 -20.57
CA ILE A 257 -8.15 10.06 -20.94
C ILE A 257 -7.33 10.76 -22.02
N ASP A 258 -6.02 10.81 -21.87
CA ASP A 258 -5.06 11.45 -22.78
C ASP A 258 -4.05 10.42 -23.31
N PHE A 259 -3.94 10.34 -24.63
CA PHE A 259 -3.01 9.44 -25.33
C PHE A 259 -1.96 10.28 -26.04
N THR A 260 -0.82 10.56 -25.40
CA THR A 260 0.23 11.38 -26.02
C THR A 260 1.57 10.65 -26.09
N GLY A 261 1.73 9.79 -27.09
CA GLY A 261 3.04 9.26 -27.50
C GLY A 261 3.06 7.79 -27.88
N GLY A 262 3.25 7.51 -29.17
CA GLY A 262 3.60 6.18 -29.70
C GLY A 262 2.41 5.25 -29.97
N ASP A 263 2.59 4.37 -30.95
CA ASP A 263 1.56 3.63 -31.69
C ASP A 263 0.41 3.04 -30.86
N LEU A 264 -0.82 3.33 -31.33
CA LEU A 264 -2.08 2.89 -30.75
C LEU A 264 -2.21 1.36 -30.83
N TYR A 265 -2.20 0.67 -29.70
CA TYR A 265 -2.68 -0.72 -29.60
C TYR A 265 -3.99 -0.75 -28.78
N SER A 266 -4.96 -1.46 -29.37
CA SER A 266 -6.37 -1.67 -29.01
C SER A 266 -6.82 -1.40 -27.57
N ILE A 267 -7.82 -0.53 -27.42
CA ILE A 267 -8.63 -0.34 -26.21
C ILE A 267 -10.07 -0.74 -26.54
N TYR A 268 -10.66 -1.60 -25.72
CA TYR A 268 -12.07 -1.96 -25.77
C TYR A 268 -12.82 -1.12 -24.73
N PHE A 269 -13.71 -0.24 -25.18
CA PHE A 269 -14.70 0.38 -24.31
C PHE A 269 -15.87 -0.60 -24.14
N SER A 270 -16.19 -1.01 -22.91
CA SER A 270 -17.50 -1.61 -22.61
C SER A 270 -18.52 -0.50 -22.33
N ASP A 271 -19.74 -0.71 -22.82
CA ASP A 271 -20.76 0.30 -23.12
C ASP A 271 -21.02 1.37 -22.03
N TYR A 272 -20.88 2.64 -22.42
CA TYR A 272 -21.36 3.80 -21.68
C TYR A 272 -22.82 4.08 -22.05
N ALA A 273 -23.73 4.02 -21.07
CA ALA A 273 -25.07 4.58 -21.20
C ALA A 273 -25.02 6.08 -20.84
N GLU A 274 -25.39 6.95 -21.79
CA GLU A 274 -25.40 8.40 -21.56
C GLU A 274 -26.31 8.82 -20.39
N PRO A 275 -25.86 9.71 -19.49
CA PRO A 275 -26.76 10.45 -18.63
C PRO A 275 -27.52 11.49 -19.46
N LYS A 276 -28.84 11.31 -19.55
CA LYS A 276 -29.76 12.31 -20.10
C LYS A 276 -29.71 13.57 -19.22
N TYR A 277 -29.13 14.66 -19.73
CA TYR A 277 -29.34 15.97 -19.12
C TYR A 277 -30.73 16.52 -19.48
N PRO A 278 -31.46 17.14 -18.54
CA PRO A 278 -32.64 17.92 -18.87
C PRO A 278 -32.19 19.23 -19.55
N THR A 279 -32.74 19.51 -20.73
CA THR A 279 -32.66 20.82 -21.40
C THR A 279 -33.31 21.88 -20.52
N ILE A 280 -32.59 22.99 -20.28
CA ILE A 280 -33.14 24.26 -19.78
C ILE A 280 -33.98 24.90 -20.88
#